data_AF-A0A7S1GDB3-F1
#
_entry.id   AF-A0A7S1GDB3-F1
#
_cell.length_a   1.000
_cell.length_b   1.000
_cell.length_c   1.000
_cell.angle_alpha   90.00
_cell.angle_beta   90.00
_cell.angle_gamma   90.00
#
_symmetry.space_group_name_H-M   'P 1'
#
loop_
_entity.id
_entity.type
_entity.pdbx_description
1 polymer ?
#
loop_
_entity_poly.entity_id
_entity_poly.type
_entity_poly.pdbx_seq_one_letter_code
_entity_poly.pdbx_strand_id
1 'polypeptide(L)'
;ADDGHRVRGATVDAGDADILAMEVKEDEPDLEGPSAQRLSVARRLNEKMHEYSSAAALVVTNLPLTRNVPAMEFMGYVDAVLEGLPRVLLVRGMGKEVVTSFA
;
A
#
# COMPACT_ATOMS: atom_id res chain seq x y z
N ALA A 1 -27.40 -54.49 44.18
CA ALA A 1 -26.08 -53.97 44.56
C ALA A 1 -25.28 -53.94 43.28
N ASP A 2 -25.20 -52.77 42.66
CA ASP A 2 -24.65 -52.59 41.31
C ASP A 2 -24.20 -51.13 41.10
N ASP A 3 -23.21 -51.00 40.23
CA ASP A 3 -22.78 -49.83 39.44
C ASP A 3 -21.98 -48.65 40.04
N GLY A 4 -20.66 -48.72 39.79
CA GLY A 4 -20.03 -47.90 38.74
C GLY A 4 -20.03 -46.37 38.91
N HIS A 5 -19.10 -45.83 39.69
CA HIS A 5 -18.84 -44.38 39.75
C HIS A 5 -18.03 -43.91 38.52
N ARG A 6 -18.73 -43.39 37.50
CA ARG A 6 -18.14 -42.75 36.31
C ARG A 6 -17.38 -41.48 36.69
N VAL A 7 -16.12 -41.42 36.28
CA VAL A 7 -15.31 -40.19 36.17
C VAL A 7 -15.92 -39.31 35.07
N ARG A 8 -16.36 -38.09 35.40
CA ARG A 8 -16.70 -37.05 34.41
C ARG A 8 -15.47 -36.17 34.21
N GLY A 9 -15.00 -36.10 32.97
CA GLY A 9 -13.90 -35.25 32.55
C GLY A 9 -14.21 -33.77 32.77
N ALA A 10 -13.22 -33.07 33.32
CA ALA A 10 -13.16 -31.61 33.28
C ALA A 10 -12.78 -31.20 31.85
N THR A 11 -13.73 -30.60 31.14
CA THR A 11 -13.45 -29.86 29.91
C THR A 11 -12.62 -28.65 30.28
N VAL A 12 -11.35 -28.65 29.87
CA VAL A 12 -10.50 -27.45 29.82
C VAL A 12 -11.17 -26.46 28.87
N ASP A 13 -11.54 -25.31 29.42
CA ASP A 13 -12.27 -24.26 28.73
C ASP A 13 -11.40 -23.64 27.64
N ALA A 14 -11.97 -23.52 26.44
CA ALA A 14 -11.33 -23.09 25.22
C ALA A 14 -11.30 -21.54 25.16
N GLY A 15 -10.54 -20.92 26.06
CA GLY A 15 -10.49 -19.46 26.23
C GLY A 15 -9.33 -18.74 25.54
N ASP A 16 -8.34 -19.43 24.99
CA ASP A 16 -7.03 -18.82 24.67
C ASP A 16 -6.73 -18.66 23.16
N ALA A 17 -7.70 -18.88 22.27
CA ALA A 17 -7.47 -18.83 20.81
C ALA A 17 -7.86 -17.49 20.14
N ASP A 18 -8.58 -16.60 20.81
CA ASP A 18 -9.20 -15.43 20.17
C ASP A 18 -8.33 -14.16 20.12
N ILE A 19 -7.08 -14.21 20.60
CA ILE A 19 -6.17 -13.04 20.52
C ILE A 19 -5.46 -12.94 19.15
N LEU A 20 -5.46 -14.00 18.33
CA LEU A 20 -4.67 -14.05 17.08
C LEU A 20 -5.44 -13.61 15.82
N ALA A 21 -6.74 -13.35 15.92
CA ALA A 21 -7.58 -12.95 14.77
C ALA A 21 -7.98 -11.46 14.80
N MET A 22 -7.27 -10.65 15.59
CA MET A 22 -7.32 -9.20 15.40
C MET A 22 -6.46 -8.87 14.18
N GLU A 23 -6.98 -9.19 12.99
CA GLU A 23 -6.56 -8.49 11.78
C GLU A 23 -6.80 -7.01 12.07
N VAL A 24 -5.72 -6.28 12.34
CA VAL A 24 -5.69 -4.84 12.18
C VAL A 24 -5.94 -4.65 10.69
N LYS A 25 -7.22 -4.62 10.33
CA LYS A 25 -7.67 -4.00 9.11
C LYS A 25 -7.28 -2.55 9.31
N GLU A 26 -6.07 -2.20 8.85
CA GLU A 26 -5.66 -0.81 8.75
C GLU A 26 -6.87 -0.12 8.14
N ASP A 27 -7.46 0.83 8.88
CA ASP A 27 -8.57 1.63 8.39
C ASP A 27 -8.08 2.25 7.08
N GLU A 28 -8.35 1.61 5.93
CA GLU A 28 -8.22 2.23 4.62
C GLU A 28 -9.10 3.47 4.77
N PRO A 29 -8.50 4.67 4.86
CA PRO A 29 -9.27 5.84 5.19
C PRO A 29 -10.34 5.96 4.12
N ASP A 30 -11.61 6.08 4.54
CA ASP A 30 -12.74 6.38 3.65
C ASP A 30 -12.48 7.75 3.00
N LEU A 31 -11.62 7.76 1.99
CA LEU A 31 -11.17 8.94 1.28
C LEU A 31 -12.25 9.35 0.27
N GLU A 32 -13.51 9.48 0.66
CA GLU A 32 -14.52 10.02 -0.26
C GLU A 32 -14.16 11.46 -0.63
N GLY A 33 -13.68 11.67 -1.87
CA GLY A 33 -13.26 12.97 -2.35
C GLY A 33 -12.18 12.96 -3.45
N PRO A 34 -11.62 14.13 -3.80
CA PRO A 34 -10.58 14.28 -4.81
C PRO A 34 -9.30 13.46 -4.52
N SER A 35 -9.07 13.11 -3.25
CA SER A 35 -7.96 12.30 -2.78
C SER A 35 -8.09 10.83 -3.18
N ALA A 36 -9.26 10.18 -3.04
CA ALA A 36 -9.44 8.80 -3.52
C ALA A 36 -9.33 8.69 -5.04
N GLN A 37 -9.80 9.69 -5.79
CA GLN A 37 -9.64 9.68 -7.24
C GLN A 37 -8.16 9.72 -7.63
N ARG A 38 -7.35 10.54 -6.96
CA ARG A 38 -5.89 10.55 -7.16
C ARG A 38 -5.27 9.21 -6.79
N LEU A 39 -5.71 8.59 -5.70
CA LEU A 39 -5.20 7.30 -5.26
C LEU A 39 -5.55 6.17 -6.24
N SER A 40 -6.76 6.18 -6.79
CA SER A 40 -7.19 5.26 -7.85
C SER A 40 -6.32 5.39 -9.10
N VAL A 41 -6.04 6.64 -9.52
CA VAL A 41 -5.13 6.91 -10.65
C VAL A 41 -3.71 6.46 -10.33
N ALA A 42 -3.24 6.65 -9.09
CA ALA A 42 -1.92 6.18 -8.66
C ALA A 42 -1.78 4.67 -8.77
N ARG A 43 -2.74 3.92 -8.22
CA ARG A 43 -2.79 2.44 -8.32
C ARG A 43 -2.81 1.98 -9.78
N ARG A 44 -3.62 2.63 -10.63
CA ARG A 44 -3.68 2.28 -12.05
C ARG A 44 -2.38 2.57 -12.80
N LEU A 45 -1.67 3.64 -12.43
CA LEU A 45 -0.36 3.95 -12.99
C LEU A 45 0.69 2.93 -12.55
N ASN A 46 0.66 2.54 -11.27
CA ASN A 46 1.53 1.52 -10.71
C ASN A 46 1.36 0.17 -11.45
N GLU A 47 0.12 -0.29 -11.65
CA GLU A 47 -0.19 -1.50 -12.42
C GLU A 47 0.48 -1.49 -13.80
N LYS A 48 0.42 -0.34 -14.49
CA LYS A 48 1.01 -0.20 -15.83
C LYS A 48 2.53 -0.14 -15.79
N MET A 49 3.12 0.52 -14.78
CA MET A 49 4.57 0.52 -14.59
C MET A 49 5.08 -0.89 -14.32
N HIS A 50 4.37 -1.69 -13.53
CA HIS A 50 4.69 -3.09 -13.30
C HIS A 50 4.56 -3.94 -14.56
N GLU A 51 3.47 -3.80 -15.30
CA GLU A 51 3.21 -4.56 -16.53
C GLU A 51 4.36 -4.39 -17.55
N TYR A 52 4.86 -3.16 -17.73
CA TYR A 52 5.86 -2.86 -18.76
C TYR A 52 7.30 -2.76 -18.25
N SER A 53 7.51 -2.56 -16.95
CA SER A 53 8.84 -2.22 -16.39
C SER A 53 9.30 -3.15 -15.25
N SER A 54 8.63 -4.29 -15.04
CA SER A 54 8.99 -5.27 -14.00
C SER A 54 10.44 -5.77 -14.08
N ALA A 55 11.01 -5.89 -15.29
CA ALA A 55 12.40 -6.31 -15.52
C ALA A 55 13.38 -5.14 -15.70
N ALA A 56 12.94 -3.89 -15.50
CA ALA A 56 13.78 -2.74 -15.73
C ALA A 56 14.91 -2.63 -14.69
N ALA A 57 16.10 -2.24 -15.13
CA ALA A 57 17.21 -1.97 -14.23
C ALA A 57 17.01 -0.67 -13.41
N LEU A 58 16.23 0.28 -13.92
CA LEU A 58 15.86 1.52 -13.26
C LEU A 58 14.61 2.07 -13.95
N VAL A 59 13.63 2.50 -13.18
CA VAL A 59 12.46 3.24 -13.68
C VAL A 59 12.67 4.71 -13.36
N VAL A 60 12.80 5.54 -14.40
CA VAL A 60 12.88 7.00 -14.24
C VAL A 60 11.50 7.57 -14.54
N THR A 61 10.90 8.25 -13.57
CA THR A 61 9.57 8.85 -13.72
C THR A 61 9.50 10.22 -13.06
N ASN A 62 8.41 10.92 -13.31
CA ASN A 62 8.20 12.29 -12.88
C ASN A 62 7.87 12.31 -11.38
N LEU A 63 8.48 13.21 -10.60
CA LEU A 63 7.99 13.51 -9.26
C LEU A 63 6.62 14.22 -9.37
N PRO A 64 5.54 13.67 -8.78
CA PRO A 64 4.21 14.28 -8.87
C PRO A 64 4.21 15.71 -8.33
N LEU A 65 3.40 16.60 -8.92
CA LEU A 65 3.12 17.90 -8.31
C LEU A 65 1.79 17.83 -7.60
N THR A 66 1.80 18.15 -6.31
CA THR A 66 0.57 18.50 -5.63
C THR A 66 0.77 19.86 -4.98
N ARG A 67 0.13 20.88 -5.55
CA ARG A 67 0.07 22.19 -4.89
C ARG A 67 -1.03 22.12 -3.85
N ASN A 68 -0.77 22.65 -2.65
CA ASN A 68 -1.75 22.76 -1.57
C ASN A 68 -2.31 21.40 -1.09
N VAL A 69 -1.52 20.33 -1.16
CA VAL A 69 -1.88 19.03 -0.61
C VAL A 69 -1.07 18.78 0.67
N PRO A 70 -1.69 18.26 1.74
CA PRO A 70 -0.96 17.89 2.95
C PRO A 70 0.18 16.92 2.64
N ALA A 71 1.30 17.05 3.36
CA ALA A 71 2.48 16.19 3.13
C ALA A 71 2.14 14.69 3.21
N MET A 72 1.24 14.31 4.13
CA MET A 72 0.81 12.92 4.30
C MET A 72 0.04 12.39 3.08
N GLU A 73 -0.90 13.16 2.53
CA GLU A 73 -1.63 12.76 1.31
C GLU A 73 -0.69 12.69 0.10
N PHE A 74 0.27 13.60 0.00
CA PHE A 74 1.28 13.56 -1.06
C PHE A 74 2.16 12.31 -0.97
N MET A 75 2.67 11.98 0.22
CA MET A 75 3.50 10.78 0.41
C MET A 75 2.68 9.52 0.13
N GLY A 76 1.44 9.43 0.63
CA GLY A 76 0.57 8.29 0.34
C GLY A 76 0.28 8.11 -1.17
N TYR A 77 0.14 9.20 -1.91
CA TYR A 77 0.05 9.14 -3.38
C TYR A 77 1.34 8.61 -4.01
N VAL A 78 2.51 9.12 -3.59
CA VAL A 78 3.81 8.69 -4.11
C VAL A 78 4.03 7.21 -3.83
N ASP A 79 3.73 6.76 -2.62
CA ASP A 79 3.86 5.37 -2.20
C ASP A 79 2.97 4.47 -3.06
N ALA A 80 1.70 4.84 -3.27
CA ALA A 80 0.78 4.08 -4.12
C ALA A 80 1.21 4.01 -5.59
N VAL A 81 1.90 5.02 -6.13
CA VAL A 81 2.46 4.96 -7.50
C VAL A 81 3.66 4.03 -7.57
N LEU A 82 4.47 3.97 -6.52
CA LEU A 82 5.79 3.32 -6.54
C LEU A 82 5.83 1.93 -5.92
N GLU A 83 4.73 1.51 -5.30
CA GLU A 83 4.61 0.23 -4.61
C GLU A 83 5.15 -0.94 -5.45
N GLY A 84 6.06 -1.71 -4.89
CA GLY A 84 6.64 -2.90 -5.53
C GLY A 84 7.62 -2.64 -6.69
N LEU A 85 7.83 -1.40 -7.14
CA LEU A 85 8.81 -1.13 -8.21
C LEU A 85 10.25 -1.27 -7.67
N PRO A 86 11.18 -1.87 -8.44
CA PRO A 86 12.47 -2.30 -7.89
C PRO A 86 13.41 -1.13 -7.57
N ARG A 87 13.77 -0.33 -8.57
CA ARG A 87 14.63 0.85 -8.42
C ARG A 87 13.99 1.99 -9.18
N VAL A 88 13.67 3.07 -8.49
CA VAL A 88 12.98 4.22 -9.07
C VAL A 88 13.77 5.49 -8.81
N LEU A 89 13.88 6.33 -9.83
CA LEU A 89 14.36 7.70 -9.71
C LEU A 89 13.24 8.67 -10.09
N LEU A 90 12.83 9.49 -9.13
CA LEU A 90 11.87 10.56 -9.36
C LEU A 90 12.60 11.82 -9.82
N VAL A 91 12.23 12.34 -10.98
CA VAL A 91 12.86 13.52 -11.59
C VAL A 91 11.88 14.68 -11.63
N ARG A 92 12.39 15.88 -11.33
CA ARG A 92 11.64 17.12 -11.47
C ARG A 92 12.52 18.28 -11.91
N GLY A 93 12.10 18.91 -13.00
CA GLY A 93 12.64 20.20 -13.40
C GLY A 93 12.01 21.37 -12.64
N MET A 94 12.73 22.48 -12.60
CA MET A 94 12.29 23.80 -12.17
C MET A 94 11.41 24.50 -13.23
N GLY A 95 11.23 23.91 -14.42
CA GLY A 95 10.41 24.44 -15.51
C GLY A 95 11.12 25.49 -16.36
N LYS A 96 12.43 25.62 -16.20
CA LYS A 96 13.31 26.56 -16.95
C LYS A 96 14.37 25.82 -17.75
N GLU A 97 14.37 24.50 -17.70
CA GLU A 97 15.29 23.67 -18.44
C GLU A 97 15.01 23.76 -19.94
N VAL A 98 16.08 23.84 -20.73
CA VAL A 98 16.01 23.82 -22.19
C VAL A 98 17.01 22.78 -22.68
N VAL A 99 16.56 21.85 -23.52
CA VAL A 99 17.42 20.87 -24.17
C VAL A 99 17.80 21.40 -25.55
N THR A 100 19.05 21.82 -25.71
CA THR A 100 19.56 22.42 -26.95
C THR A 100 20.39 21.45 -27.80
N SER A 101 20.69 20.26 -27.28
CA SER A 101 21.41 19.21 -27.98
C SER A 101 21.00 17.84 -27.44
N PHE A 102 20.90 16.86 -28.33
CA PHE A 102 20.83 15.44 -28.00
C PHE A 102 22.14 14.83 -28.51
N ALA A 103 22.90 14.21 -27.60
CA ALA A 103 24.15 13.53 -27.91
C ALA A 103 23.90 12.09 -28.35
#